data_AF-A0A5E6R7I4-F1
#
_entry.id   AF-A0A5E6R7I4-F1
#
_cell.length_a   1.000
_cell.length_b   1.000
_cell.length_c   1.000
_cell.angle_alpha   90.00
_cell.angle_beta   90.00
_cell.angle_gamma   90.00
#
_symmetry.space_group_name_H-M   'P 1'
#
loop_
_entity.id
_entity.type
_entity.pdbx_description
1 polymer ?
#
loop_
_entity_poly.entity_id
_entity_poly.type
_entity_poly.pdbx_seq_one_letter_code
_entity_poly.pdbx_strand_id
1 'polypeptide(L)'
;MAVINGTNGADTLTGTSGDDEINGLGGNDLILGGAGADKLNGGDGFDTVDYSASAAGVNVDIRPGMGLAGVGGDAQGDTLTGIEKVIGSAFNDTFTTEASLFATYDGGAGDDIYYVNGGGVTVIEQAGGGNDEVRVTWKDHTLAANVERLTYTGTGSFTGWGNASDNIITGGNGNDMFYGGGGADQFIGGAGRDTASYLDSAVAVSINLKIGVNSGIGAGDTYNSIEVIAGSKYNDTFVVDSRISGVDGGEGFDTVDYSTSAAAVNIDIRPGTGLAGVGGDSQGVTLTGVEKVIGSAFNDTFTTEASLFATYDGGAGDDIYYVNGGGVTVIEQAGGGNDEVRVTWKDHTLAANVERLTYTGTGSFTGWGNAIDNIITGGNGNDLLYGGGGADQFIGGGGLDTVSYVDSAVASAST
;
A
#
# COMPACT_ATOMS: atom_id res chain seq x y z
N MET A 1 -14.30 46.57 26.30
CA MET A 1 -13.70 45.88 27.44
C MET A 1 -14.69 45.75 28.56
N ALA A 2 -15.68 44.88 28.33
CA ALA A 2 -16.32 44.18 29.42
C ALA A 2 -15.34 43.16 30.00
N VAL A 3 -15.52 42.85 31.28
CA VAL A 3 -14.84 41.73 31.94
C VAL A 3 -15.94 40.79 32.40
N ILE A 4 -15.93 39.57 31.88
CA ILE A 4 -16.95 38.55 32.10
C ILE A 4 -16.26 37.38 32.79
N ASN A 5 -16.74 37.03 34.00
CA ASN A 5 -16.19 35.92 34.76
C ASN A 5 -17.29 34.88 34.97
N GLY A 6 -16.97 33.63 34.66
CA GLY A 6 -17.74 32.45 35.02
C GLY A 6 -17.61 32.12 36.50
N THR A 7 -17.82 30.85 36.80
CA THR A 7 -17.86 30.24 38.12
C THR A 7 -16.90 29.06 38.18
N ASN A 8 -16.97 28.23 39.22
CA ASN A 8 -16.19 26.99 39.27
C ASN A 8 -16.97 25.78 38.70
N GLY A 9 -18.07 26.04 37.99
CA GLY A 9 -18.87 25.03 37.31
C GLY A 9 -18.99 25.36 35.83
N ALA A 10 -19.61 24.46 35.06
CA ALA A 10 -19.80 24.67 33.63
C ALA A 10 -20.69 25.89 33.34
N ASP A 11 -20.14 26.85 32.61
CA ASP A 11 -20.78 28.11 32.23
C ASP A 11 -20.96 28.25 30.72
N THR A 12 -21.88 29.12 30.33
CA THR A 12 -22.00 29.62 28.96
C THR A 12 -21.80 31.13 29.01
N LEU A 13 -20.71 31.58 28.42
CA LEU A 13 -20.26 32.97 28.48
C LEU A 13 -20.38 33.59 27.09
N THR A 14 -20.99 34.77 27.02
CA THR A 14 -21.18 35.50 25.76
C THR A 14 -20.65 36.91 25.92
N GLY A 15 -19.68 37.27 25.08
CA GLY A 15 -19.11 38.61 24.98
C GLY A 15 -20.03 39.57 24.21
N THR A 16 -19.48 40.74 23.95
CA THR A 16 -20.16 41.84 23.27
C THR A 16 -19.64 41.97 21.84
N SER A 17 -19.72 43.17 21.26
CA SER A 17 -19.22 43.44 19.91
C SER A 17 -17.92 44.27 19.92
N GLY A 18 -17.24 44.35 21.05
CA GLY A 18 -15.92 44.98 21.14
C GLY A 18 -15.06 44.25 22.14
N ASP A 19 -13.77 44.58 22.16
CA ASP A 19 -12.72 43.84 22.90
C ASP A 19 -13.12 43.51 24.33
N ASP A 20 -13.24 42.23 24.67
CA ASP A 20 -13.67 41.73 25.98
C ASP A 20 -12.61 40.83 26.64
N GLU A 21 -12.69 40.71 27.97
CA GLU A 21 -11.91 39.75 28.75
C GLU A 21 -12.89 38.74 29.37
N ILE A 22 -12.85 37.49 28.91
CA ILE A 22 -13.77 36.43 29.30
C ILE A 22 -12.97 35.32 29.99
N ASN A 23 -13.30 35.05 31.26
CA ASN A 23 -12.66 34.04 32.09
C ASN A 23 -13.68 32.98 32.52
N GLY A 24 -13.54 31.73 32.05
CA GLY A 24 -14.35 30.58 32.46
C GLY A 24 -14.13 30.19 33.92
N LEU A 25 -12.87 30.21 34.35
CA LEU A 25 -12.37 29.84 35.68
C LEU A 25 -12.26 28.33 35.85
N GLY A 26 -13.32 27.62 36.22
CA GLY A 26 -13.25 26.17 36.33
C GLY A 26 -14.58 25.52 35.98
N GLY A 27 -14.54 24.30 35.47
CA GLY A 27 -15.71 23.69 34.83
C GLY A 27 -15.42 23.43 33.36
N ASN A 28 -16.43 22.96 32.64
CA ASN A 28 -16.30 22.80 31.19
C ASN A 28 -17.15 23.90 30.55
N ASP A 29 -16.50 24.94 30.07
CA ASP A 29 -17.16 26.18 29.68
C ASP A 29 -17.37 26.27 28.17
N LEU A 30 -18.44 26.97 27.79
CA LEU A 30 -18.72 27.36 26.41
C LEU A 30 -18.59 28.88 26.30
N ILE A 31 -17.65 29.35 25.48
CA ILE A 31 -17.31 30.77 25.33
C ILE A 31 -17.61 31.23 23.91
N LEU A 32 -18.43 32.27 23.80
CA LEU A 32 -18.71 33.01 22.57
C LEU A 32 -18.15 34.43 22.74
N GLY A 33 -16.99 34.73 22.16
CA GLY A 33 -16.36 36.06 22.25
C GLY A 33 -17.23 37.14 21.59
N GLY A 34 -17.72 36.84 20.38
CA GLY A 34 -18.42 37.80 19.54
C GLY A 34 -17.41 38.53 18.65
N ALA A 35 -17.69 39.80 18.33
CA ALA A 35 -16.75 40.61 17.57
C ALA A 35 -15.89 41.43 18.53
N GLY A 36 -14.66 41.72 18.15
CA GLY A 36 -13.70 42.42 19.01
C GLY A 36 -12.35 41.72 18.96
N ALA A 37 -11.34 42.28 19.63
CA ALA A 37 -10.11 41.57 19.93
C ALA A 37 -10.17 41.10 21.38
N ASP A 38 -10.63 39.87 21.59
CA ASP A 38 -10.99 39.34 22.90
C ASP A 38 -9.86 38.55 23.56
N LYS A 39 -9.90 38.47 24.89
CA LYS A 39 -9.08 37.55 25.68
C LYS A 39 -9.98 36.47 26.23
N LEU A 40 -9.89 35.28 25.65
CA LEU A 40 -10.73 34.14 25.99
C LEU A 40 -9.90 33.14 26.80
N ASN A 41 -10.25 32.96 28.07
CA ASN A 41 -9.56 32.09 28.99
C ASN A 41 -10.54 31.05 29.53
N GLY A 42 -10.39 29.77 29.16
CA GLY A 42 -11.25 28.68 29.65
C GLY A 42 -10.99 28.41 31.13
N GLY A 43 -9.76 28.04 31.46
CA GLY A 43 -9.32 27.82 32.83
C GLY A 43 -9.15 26.34 33.13
N ASP A 44 -9.70 25.86 34.25
CA ASP A 44 -9.60 24.47 34.65
C ASP A 44 -10.79 23.66 34.10
N GLY A 45 -10.53 22.77 33.14
CA GLY A 45 -11.52 21.78 32.70
C GLY A 45 -11.37 21.44 31.23
N PHE A 46 -12.50 21.22 30.54
CA PHE A 46 -12.54 21.08 29.10
C PHE A 46 -13.40 22.18 28.52
N ASP A 47 -12.75 23.18 27.94
CA ASP A 47 -13.36 24.43 27.55
C ASP A 47 -13.46 24.55 26.03
N THR A 48 -14.57 25.15 25.58
CA THR A 48 -14.93 25.29 24.18
C THR A 48 -15.08 26.77 23.81
N VAL A 49 -14.40 27.20 22.75
CA VAL A 49 -14.71 28.46 22.06
C VAL A 49 -15.56 28.17 20.83
N ASP A 50 -16.63 28.93 20.63
CA ASP A 50 -17.58 28.73 19.54
C ASP A 50 -17.66 29.95 18.62
N TYR A 51 -17.14 29.78 17.39
CA TYR A 51 -17.17 30.75 16.30
C TYR A 51 -18.22 30.43 15.23
N SER A 52 -19.16 29.51 15.48
CA SER A 52 -20.16 29.06 14.50
C SER A 52 -21.08 30.16 13.98
N ALA A 53 -21.22 31.25 14.72
CA ALA A 53 -21.99 32.42 14.32
C ALA A 53 -21.20 33.40 13.43
N SER A 54 -19.90 33.19 13.23
CA SER A 54 -19.06 34.13 12.51
C SER A 54 -19.45 34.24 11.04
N ALA A 55 -19.41 35.48 10.53
CA ALA A 55 -19.81 35.79 9.16
C ALA A 55 -18.67 35.62 8.13
N ALA A 56 -17.51 35.11 8.55
CA ALA A 56 -16.35 34.80 7.72
C ALA A 56 -15.50 33.70 8.38
N GLY A 57 -14.60 33.10 7.60
CA GLY A 57 -13.67 32.09 8.11
C GLY A 57 -12.74 32.64 9.20
N VAL A 58 -12.43 31.79 10.17
CA VAL A 58 -11.59 32.08 11.33
C VAL A 58 -10.26 31.33 11.26
N ASN A 59 -9.20 31.99 11.68
CA ASN A 59 -7.89 31.38 11.88
C ASN A 59 -7.56 31.41 13.37
N VAL A 60 -7.54 30.24 13.97
CA VAL A 60 -7.43 30.06 15.43
C VAL A 60 -6.26 29.16 15.76
N ASP A 61 -5.60 29.50 16.86
CA ASP A 61 -4.40 28.82 17.31
C ASP A 61 -4.53 28.41 18.79
N ILE A 62 -4.21 27.15 19.08
CA ILE A 62 -4.09 26.60 20.43
C ILE A 62 -2.62 26.27 20.70
N ARG A 63 -2.09 26.82 21.78
CA ARG A 63 -0.71 26.59 22.24
C ARG A 63 -0.61 26.68 23.76
N PRO A 64 0.52 26.28 24.38
CA PRO A 64 0.71 26.43 25.81
C PRO A 64 0.73 27.91 26.19
N GLY A 65 -0.11 28.27 27.16
CA GLY A 65 -0.28 29.66 27.59
C GLY A 65 -1.20 30.43 26.64
N MET A 66 -0.90 31.72 26.45
CA MET A 66 -1.71 32.60 25.62
C MET A 66 -1.42 32.37 24.13
N GLY A 67 -2.48 32.05 23.38
CA GLY A 67 -2.48 31.89 21.93
C GLY A 67 -2.04 33.13 21.16
N LEU A 68 -1.75 32.93 19.89
CA LEU A 68 -1.59 34.07 18.98
C LEU A 68 -2.93 34.76 18.77
N ALA A 69 -2.87 36.03 18.39
CA ALA A 69 -4.04 36.77 17.95
C ALA A 69 -4.65 36.07 16.72
N GLY A 70 -5.91 35.65 16.82
CA GLY A 70 -6.67 35.07 15.73
C GLY A 70 -6.86 36.05 14.59
N VAL A 71 -7.22 35.53 13.42
CA VAL A 71 -7.37 36.31 12.20
C VAL A 71 -8.67 35.94 11.50
N GLY A 72 -9.39 36.94 11.00
CA GLY A 72 -10.62 36.73 10.26
C GLY A 72 -11.86 36.58 11.15
N GLY A 73 -13.01 36.95 10.59
CA GLY A 73 -14.31 36.84 11.25
C GLY A 73 -14.33 37.43 12.67
N ASP A 74 -14.93 36.65 13.56
CA ASP A 74 -15.08 36.94 14.97
C ASP A 74 -13.79 36.66 15.75
N ALA A 75 -12.90 35.81 15.23
CA ALA A 75 -11.60 35.54 15.85
C ALA A 75 -10.57 36.68 15.67
N GLN A 76 -10.94 37.79 15.02
CA GLN A 76 -9.99 38.83 14.61
C GLN A 76 -9.39 39.58 15.80
N GLY A 77 -8.18 39.19 16.19
CA GLY A 77 -7.47 39.77 17.33
C GLY A 77 -7.62 38.97 18.63
N ASP A 78 -8.44 37.91 18.62
CA ASP A 78 -8.72 37.10 19.80
C ASP A 78 -7.52 36.31 20.25
N THR A 79 -7.34 36.17 21.56
CA THR A 79 -6.30 35.32 22.15
C THR A 79 -6.92 34.28 23.05
N LEU A 80 -6.56 33.01 22.84
CA LEU A 80 -7.14 31.87 23.56
C LEU A 80 -6.14 31.32 24.57
N THR A 81 -6.58 31.03 25.79
CA THR A 81 -5.77 30.40 26.84
C THR A 81 -6.59 29.31 27.53
N GLY A 82 -6.01 28.12 27.73
CA GLY A 82 -6.71 27.01 28.41
C GLY A 82 -8.01 26.63 27.70
N ILE A 83 -7.94 26.45 26.37
CA ILE A 83 -9.06 26.03 25.52
C ILE A 83 -8.69 24.69 24.89
N GLU A 84 -9.57 23.71 24.99
CA GLU A 84 -9.37 22.37 24.44
C GLU A 84 -10.19 22.12 23.18
N LYS A 85 -11.31 22.83 22.99
CA LYS A 85 -12.15 22.72 21.78
C LYS A 85 -12.39 24.07 21.11
N VAL A 86 -12.34 24.09 19.79
CA VAL A 86 -12.85 25.21 18.98
C VAL A 86 -13.88 24.67 18.00
N ILE A 87 -15.02 25.35 17.93
CA ILE A 87 -16.02 25.18 16.87
C ILE A 87 -15.80 26.31 15.88
N GLY A 88 -15.56 25.95 14.63
CA GLY A 88 -15.40 26.84 13.49
C GLY A 88 -16.69 27.50 13.04
N SER A 89 -16.55 28.28 11.97
CA SER A 89 -17.62 28.98 11.28
C SER A 89 -18.29 28.08 10.22
N ALA A 90 -19.09 28.67 9.35
CA ALA A 90 -19.63 27.98 8.17
C ALA A 90 -18.83 28.30 6.89
N PHE A 91 -17.61 28.80 7.06
CA PHE A 91 -16.69 29.20 6.00
C PHE A 91 -15.33 28.55 6.23
N ASN A 92 -14.49 28.60 5.21
CA ASN A 92 -13.13 28.07 5.25
C ASN A 92 -12.32 28.63 6.41
N ASP A 93 -12.08 27.78 7.39
CA ASP A 93 -11.35 28.05 8.61
C ASP A 93 -9.92 27.51 8.56
N THR A 94 -9.11 27.92 9.51
CA THR A 94 -7.77 27.37 9.71
C THR A 94 -7.49 27.19 11.18
N PHE A 95 -7.14 25.97 11.57
CA PHE A 95 -6.84 25.61 12.94
C PHE A 95 -5.39 25.19 13.08
N THR A 96 -4.69 25.77 14.05
CA THR A 96 -3.29 25.43 14.34
C THR A 96 -3.15 25.00 15.78
N THR A 97 -2.59 23.81 16.02
CA THR A 97 -2.13 23.42 17.35
C THR A 97 -0.62 23.38 17.39
N GLU A 98 -0.02 23.91 18.45
CA GLU A 98 1.40 23.65 18.73
C GLU A 98 1.63 22.17 19.08
N ALA A 99 2.85 21.69 18.84
CA ALA A 99 3.21 20.31 19.12
C ALA A 99 3.00 19.92 20.59
N SER A 100 2.60 18.67 20.80
CA SER A 100 2.42 18.04 22.13
C SER A 100 1.22 18.51 22.95
N LEU A 101 0.24 19.17 22.33
CA LEU A 101 -1.04 19.49 22.95
C LEU A 101 -2.16 18.57 22.46
N PHE A 102 -3.24 18.58 23.24
CA PHE A 102 -4.52 18.02 22.85
C PHE A 102 -5.44 19.17 22.44
N ALA A 103 -6.12 19.02 21.32
CA ALA A 103 -7.10 19.97 20.84
C ALA A 103 -8.20 19.20 20.11
N THR A 104 -9.42 19.71 20.16
CA THR A 104 -10.53 19.26 19.32
C THR A 104 -10.94 20.40 18.43
N TYR A 105 -10.92 20.19 17.13
CA TYR A 105 -11.46 21.16 16.17
C TYR A 105 -12.68 20.56 15.49
N ASP A 106 -13.74 21.35 15.43
CA ASP A 106 -15.00 21.05 14.77
C ASP A 106 -15.17 22.13 13.71
N GLY A 107 -14.77 21.86 12.47
CA GLY A 107 -14.62 22.88 11.42
C GLY A 107 -15.93 23.51 11.02
N GLY A 108 -16.95 22.68 10.86
CA GLY A 108 -18.29 23.12 10.54
C GLY A 108 -18.58 22.88 9.06
N ALA A 109 -18.70 23.96 8.29
CA ALA A 109 -18.83 23.89 6.84
C ALA A 109 -17.84 24.84 6.20
N GLY A 110 -17.57 24.68 4.91
CA GLY A 110 -16.44 25.32 4.25
C GLY A 110 -15.31 24.32 4.04
N ASP A 111 -14.30 24.73 3.28
CA ASP A 111 -13.10 23.93 3.08
C ASP A 111 -12.05 24.34 4.12
N ASP A 112 -11.88 23.53 5.16
CA ASP A 112 -11.11 23.84 6.35
C ASP A 112 -9.69 23.26 6.32
N ILE A 113 -8.76 23.91 7.01
CA ILE A 113 -7.36 23.44 7.12
C ILE A 113 -6.96 23.23 8.57
N TYR A 114 -6.50 22.03 8.88
CA TYR A 114 -6.05 21.61 10.20
C TYR A 114 -4.54 21.36 10.22
N TYR A 115 -3.77 22.20 10.92
CA TYR A 115 -2.36 21.94 11.18
C TYR A 115 -2.19 21.13 12.47
N VAL A 116 -2.07 19.81 12.29
CA VAL A 116 -1.93 18.83 13.38
C VAL A 116 -0.45 18.54 13.61
N ASN A 117 0.17 19.31 14.50
CA ASN A 117 1.59 19.18 14.84
C ASN A 117 1.86 18.24 16.04
N GLY A 118 0.87 17.45 16.48
CA GLY A 118 0.96 16.56 17.64
C GLY A 118 -0.07 15.42 17.59
N GLY A 119 0.20 14.31 18.30
CA GLY A 119 -0.68 13.12 18.29
C GLY A 119 -1.97 13.24 19.12
N GLY A 120 -2.27 14.42 19.68
CA GLY A 120 -3.41 14.65 20.57
C GLY A 120 -4.56 15.43 19.94
N VAL A 121 -4.48 15.80 18.65
CA VAL A 121 -5.52 16.59 17.99
C VAL A 121 -6.61 15.67 17.44
N THR A 122 -7.87 16.01 17.71
CA THR A 122 -9.06 15.40 17.15
C THR A 122 -9.70 16.38 16.18
N VAL A 123 -9.96 15.93 14.95
CA VAL A 123 -10.71 16.68 13.94
C VAL A 123 -12.11 16.10 13.83
N ILE A 124 -13.11 16.97 13.77
CA ILE A 124 -14.52 16.62 13.62
C ILE A 124 -15.03 17.37 12.40
N GLU A 125 -15.52 16.62 11.41
CA GLU A 125 -16.14 17.18 10.21
C GLU A 125 -17.54 16.65 9.97
N GLN A 126 -18.36 17.52 9.36
CA GLN A 126 -19.73 17.18 8.98
C GLN A 126 -19.75 16.53 7.59
N ALA A 127 -20.69 15.61 7.37
CA ALA A 127 -20.88 15.04 6.04
C ALA A 127 -21.31 16.13 5.05
N GLY A 128 -20.49 16.38 4.03
CA GLY A 128 -20.69 17.47 3.08
C GLY A 128 -20.38 18.86 3.65
N GLY A 129 -19.52 18.94 4.67
CA GLY A 129 -18.99 20.18 5.24
C GLY A 129 -18.18 20.98 4.23
N GLY A 130 -17.35 20.31 3.44
CA GLY A 130 -16.57 20.90 2.35
C GLY A 130 -15.57 19.89 1.83
N ASN A 131 -14.40 20.38 1.43
CA ASN A 131 -13.22 19.58 1.10
C ASN A 131 -12.08 19.93 2.06
N ASP A 132 -11.92 19.13 3.10
CA ASP A 132 -11.12 19.49 4.26
C ASP A 132 -9.72 18.88 4.21
N GLU A 133 -8.74 19.62 4.72
CA GLU A 133 -7.33 19.22 4.67
C GLU A 133 -6.69 19.17 6.05
N VAL A 134 -6.19 17.99 6.42
CA VAL A 134 -5.29 17.82 7.55
C VAL A 134 -3.84 17.85 7.07
N ARG A 135 -3.06 18.78 7.64
CA ARG A 135 -1.61 18.93 7.42
C ARG A 135 -0.85 18.49 8.65
N VAL A 136 0.06 17.54 8.47
CA VAL A 136 0.83 16.95 9.58
C VAL A 136 2.33 17.04 9.34
N THR A 137 3.10 17.19 10.42
CA THR A 137 4.56 17.06 10.41
C THR A 137 5.03 15.79 11.14
N TRP A 138 4.12 15.11 11.84
CA TRP A 138 4.41 13.87 12.54
C TRP A 138 4.41 12.68 11.57
N LYS A 139 5.05 11.59 11.99
CA LYS A 139 5.42 10.45 11.15
C LYS A 139 4.23 9.55 10.85
N ASP A 140 3.10 9.76 11.51
CA ASP A 140 1.89 8.98 11.34
C ASP A 140 0.65 9.85 11.56
N HIS A 141 -0.41 9.59 10.77
CA HIS A 141 -1.73 10.18 11.01
C HIS A 141 -2.85 9.39 10.31
N THR A 142 -4.00 9.30 10.97
CA THR A 142 -5.22 8.71 10.43
C THR A 142 -6.29 9.79 10.30
N LEU A 143 -6.86 9.96 9.11
CA LEU A 143 -7.93 10.92 8.90
C LEU A 143 -9.18 10.56 9.71
N ALA A 144 -9.80 11.59 10.26
CA ALA A 144 -11.16 11.48 10.77
C ALA A 144 -12.14 11.21 9.61
N ALA A 145 -13.34 10.73 9.93
CA ALA A 145 -14.41 10.60 8.92
C ALA A 145 -14.76 11.97 8.32
N ASN A 146 -15.18 11.97 7.05
CA ASN A 146 -15.56 13.17 6.29
C ASN A 146 -14.42 14.18 6.06
N VAL A 147 -13.16 13.76 6.20
CA VAL A 147 -12.01 14.58 5.78
C VAL A 147 -11.44 14.00 4.50
N GLU A 148 -11.19 14.84 3.49
CA GLU A 148 -10.83 14.37 2.15
C GLU A 148 -9.32 14.36 1.91
N ARG A 149 -8.55 15.20 2.60
CA ARG A 149 -7.12 15.39 2.28
C ARG A 149 -6.21 15.22 3.49
N LEU A 150 -5.14 14.44 3.29
CA LEU A 150 -4.03 14.30 4.23
C LEU A 150 -2.73 14.73 3.55
N THR A 151 -2.06 15.75 4.08
CA THR A 151 -0.80 16.25 3.55
C THR A 151 0.30 16.18 4.60
N TYR A 152 1.33 15.40 4.31
CA TYR A 152 2.56 15.41 5.10
C TYR A 152 3.46 16.57 4.67
N THR A 153 3.87 17.39 5.64
CA THR A 153 4.73 18.57 5.43
C THR A 153 6.09 18.43 6.11
N GLY A 154 6.36 17.28 6.74
CA GLY A 154 7.66 16.95 7.29
C GLY A 154 8.65 16.47 6.20
N THR A 155 9.84 16.10 6.64
CA THR A 155 10.94 15.69 5.73
C THR A 155 11.35 14.23 5.91
N GLY A 156 10.78 13.52 6.88
CA GLY A 156 11.08 12.11 7.17
C GLY A 156 10.13 11.18 6.45
N SER A 157 10.19 9.89 6.79
CA SER A 157 9.17 8.91 6.41
C SER A 157 7.85 9.16 7.15
N PHE A 158 6.75 8.97 6.43
CA PHE A 158 5.39 9.16 6.90
C PHE A 158 4.53 7.91 6.64
N THR A 159 3.63 7.62 7.58
CA THR A 159 2.56 6.64 7.39
C THR A 159 1.20 7.33 7.49
N GLY A 160 0.47 7.38 6.38
CA GLY A 160 -0.85 8.00 6.30
C GLY A 160 -1.96 6.97 6.18
N TRP A 161 -3.04 7.15 6.93
CA TRP A 161 -4.29 6.41 6.75
C TRP A 161 -5.42 7.37 6.37
N GLY A 162 -6.13 7.05 5.30
CA GLY A 162 -7.38 7.68 4.93
C GLY A 162 -8.57 7.15 5.74
N ASN A 163 -9.76 7.28 5.17
CA ASN A 163 -11.04 6.89 5.73
C ASN A 163 -11.86 6.10 4.68
N ALA A 164 -13.19 6.23 4.65
CA ALA A 164 -14.05 5.47 3.73
C ALA A 164 -14.48 6.30 2.50
N SER A 165 -13.93 7.49 2.34
CA SER A 165 -14.23 8.45 1.27
C SER A 165 -13.07 8.50 0.29
N ASP A 166 -13.30 9.08 -0.90
CA ASP A 166 -12.24 9.30 -1.89
C ASP A 166 -11.20 10.29 -1.36
N ASN A 167 -10.07 9.81 -0.84
CA ASN A 167 -9.07 10.62 -0.19
C ASN A 167 -7.92 11.01 -1.11
N ILE A 168 -7.29 12.15 -0.83
CA ILE A 168 -6.03 12.56 -1.43
C ILE A 168 -4.97 12.54 -0.33
N ILE A 169 -4.03 11.59 -0.41
CA ILE A 169 -2.97 11.40 0.57
C ILE A 169 -1.63 11.76 -0.08
N THR A 170 -0.97 12.77 0.47
CA THR A 170 0.29 13.33 -0.04
C THR A 170 1.43 13.14 0.96
N GLY A 171 2.46 12.41 0.55
CA GLY A 171 3.73 12.24 1.24
C GLY A 171 4.71 13.38 1.02
N GLY A 172 5.96 13.15 1.42
CA GLY A 172 7.05 14.12 1.40
C GLY A 172 8.28 13.61 0.66
N ASN A 173 9.44 13.72 1.34
CA ASN A 173 10.73 13.27 0.80
C ASN A 173 11.21 11.93 1.38
N GLY A 174 10.46 11.37 2.32
CA GLY A 174 10.78 10.11 2.97
C GLY A 174 10.35 8.91 2.16
N ASN A 175 10.61 7.71 2.67
CA ASN A 175 9.94 6.52 2.15
C ASN A 175 8.61 6.41 2.89
N ASP A 176 7.53 6.73 2.20
CA ASP A 176 6.22 6.87 2.80
C ASP A 176 5.35 5.62 2.57
N MET A 177 4.41 5.40 3.49
CA MET A 177 3.49 4.27 3.49
C MET A 177 2.06 4.81 3.56
N PHE A 178 1.21 4.47 2.60
CA PHE A 178 -0.18 4.94 2.57
C PHE A 178 -1.17 3.79 2.63
N TYR A 179 -2.25 4.03 3.35
CA TYR A 179 -3.44 3.19 3.41
C TYR A 179 -4.62 4.09 3.08
N GLY A 180 -5.28 3.87 1.96
CA GLY A 180 -6.42 4.71 1.54
C GLY A 180 -7.65 4.52 2.42
N GLY A 181 -7.85 3.28 2.88
CA GLY A 181 -9.13 2.83 3.39
C GLY A 181 -10.04 2.46 2.22
N GLY A 182 -11.31 2.83 2.26
CA GLY A 182 -12.21 2.62 1.12
C GLY A 182 -12.47 3.92 0.38
N GLY A 183 -12.92 3.84 -0.87
CA GLY A 183 -13.08 5.01 -1.74
C GLY A 183 -12.22 4.84 -2.99
N ALA A 184 -12.22 5.85 -3.85
CA ALA A 184 -11.30 5.97 -4.97
C ALA A 184 -10.20 6.96 -4.61
N ASP A 185 -9.09 6.44 -4.08
CA ASP A 185 -8.06 7.25 -3.44
C ASP A 185 -6.97 7.74 -4.41
N GLN A 186 -6.31 8.85 -4.06
CA GLN A 186 -5.16 9.37 -4.79
C GLN A 186 -3.94 9.36 -3.88
N PHE A 187 -2.96 8.51 -4.20
CA PHE A 187 -1.68 8.45 -3.51
C PHE A 187 -0.63 9.27 -4.25
N ILE A 188 -0.02 10.21 -3.55
CA ILE A 188 1.05 11.07 -4.05
C ILE A 188 2.27 10.88 -3.13
N GLY A 189 3.23 10.04 -3.52
CA GLY A 189 4.38 9.71 -2.67
C GLY A 189 5.35 10.86 -2.49
N GLY A 190 5.82 11.41 -3.60
CA GLY A 190 6.78 12.50 -3.61
C GLY A 190 8.18 11.98 -3.97
N ALA A 191 9.17 12.31 -3.16
CA ALA A 191 10.52 11.77 -3.33
C ALA A 191 10.75 10.67 -2.32
N GLY A 192 11.42 9.58 -2.70
CA GLY A 192 11.66 8.46 -1.82
C GLY A 192 11.33 7.15 -2.53
N ARG A 193 11.13 6.10 -1.75
CA ARG A 193 10.54 4.85 -2.21
C ARG A 193 9.24 4.65 -1.44
N ASP A 194 8.14 5.04 -2.08
CA ASP A 194 6.83 5.16 -1.47
C ASP A 194 5.97 3.94 -1.77
N THR A 195 5.09 3.59 -0.84
CA THR A 195 4.25 2.39 -0.90
C THR A 195 2.79 2.73 -0.71
N ALA A 196 1.95 2.36 -1.68
CA ALA A 196 0.50 2.26 -1.47
C ALA A 196 0.18 0.83 -1.01
N SER A 197 -0.46 0.69 0.15
CA SER A 197 -0.69 -0.59 0.81
C SER A 197 -2.17 -0.86 0.99
N TYR A 198 -2.54 -2.13 0.76
CA TYR A 198 -3.90 -2.64 0.87
C TYR A 198 -4.05 -3.67 2.01
N LEU A 199 -3.12 -3.67 2.97
CA LEU A 199 -3.11 -4.62 4.10
C LEU A 199 -4.36 -4.52 4.99
N ASP A 200 -5.05 -3.38 4.94
CA ASP A 200 -6.31 -3.09 5.62
C ASP A 200 -7.55 -3.55 4.83
N SER A 201 -7.38 -4.04 3.60
CA SER A 201 -8.46 -4.66 2.83
C SER A 201 -8.99 -5.92 3.50
N ALA A 202 -10.33 -6.05 3.55
CA ALA A 202 -11.02 -7.24 4.05
C ALA A 202 -11.21 -8.33 2.98
N VAL A 203 -10.72 -8.10 1.76
CA VAL A 203 -10.79 -9.00 0.61
C VAL A 203 -9.50 -8.90 -0.20
N ALA A 204 -9.25 -9.89 -1.06
CA ALA A 204 -8.20 -9.79 -2.07
C ALA A 204 -8.39 -8.58 -2.99
N VAL A 205 -7.28 -7.94 -3.34
CA VAL A 205 -7.21 -6.85 -4.31
C VAL A 205 -6.64 -7.34 -5.63
N SER A 206 -7.16 -6.77 -6.71
CA SER A 206 -6.53 -6.82 -8.02
C SER A 206 -6.14 -5.41 -8.38
N ILE A 207 -4.85 -5.18 -8.61
CA ILE A 207 -4.30 -3.88 -8.99
C ILE A 207 -3.79 -3.98 -10.42
N ASN A 208 -4.48 -3.30 -11.34
CA ASN A 208 -4.10 -3.33 -12.75
C ASN A 208 -3.57 -1.98 -13.19
N LEU A 209 -2.24 -1.86 -13.18
CA LEU A 209 -1.56 -0.62 -13.51
C LEU A 209 -1.76 -0.27 -15.00
N LYS A 210 -1.79 -1.26 -15.89
CA LYS A 210 -1.91 -1.03 -17.34
C LYS A 210 -3.18 -0.30 -17.76
N ILE A 211 -4.32 -0.65 -17.15
CA ILE A 211 -5.63 -0.07 -17.50
C ILE A 211 -6.25 0.80 -16.40
N GLY A 212 -5.66 0.81 -15.20
CA GLY A 212 -6.17 1.58 -14.05
C GLY A 212 -7.51 1.06 -13.51
N VAL A 213 -7.77 -0.24 -13.63
CA VAL A 213 -8.99 -0.88 -13.12
C VAL A 213 -8.60 -1.82 -11.99
N ASN A 214 -8.94 -1.41 -10.78
CA ASN A 214 -8.59 -2.12 -9.55
C ASN A 214 -9.85 -2.71 -8.88
N SER A 215 -9.66 -3.55 -7.86
CA SER A 215 -10.74 -4.15 -7.08
C SER A 215 -10.51 -4.09 -5.57
N GLY A 216 -11.49 -4.55 -4.81
CA GLY A 216 -11.46 -4.48 -3.35
C GLY A 216 -11.57 -3.03 -2.89
N ILE A 217 -10.82 -2.67 -1.86
CA ILE A 217 -10.76 -1.27 -1.42
C ILE A 217 -9.94 -0.38 -2.36
N GLY A 218 -9.13 -0.95 -3.26
CA GLY A 218 -8.35 -0.17 -4.23
C GLY A 218 -9.13 0.32 -5.45
N ALA A 219 -10.44 0.09 -5.48
CA ALA A 219 -11.28 0.33 -6.65
C ALA A 219 -11.42 1.84 -6.95
N GLY A 220 -10.77 2.28 -8.03
CA GLY A 220 -10.75 3.68 -8.45
C GLY A 220 -9.46 4.42 -8.05
N ASP A 221 -8.59 3.76 -7.29
CA ASP A 221 -7.35 4.36 -6.82
C ASP A 221 -6.38 4.75 -7.93
N THR A 222 -5.61 5.80 -7.66
CA THR A 222 -4.57 6.31 -8.55
C THR A 222 -3.25 6.49 -7.81
N TYR A 223 -2.16 6.29 -8.55
CA TYR A 223 -0.80 6.27 -8.00
C TYR A 223 0.07 7.29 -8.73
N ASN A 224 0.62 8.24 -7.99
CA ASN A 224 1.58 9.22 -8.47
C ASN A 224 2.85 9.17 -7.60
N SER A 225 3.99 8.93 -8.24
CA SER A 225 5.27 8.79 -7.53
C SER A 225 5.17 7.73 -6.41
N ILE A 226 4.66 6.55 -6.78
CA ILE A 226 4.56 5.38 -5.90
C ILE A 226 5.41 4.30 -6.53
N GLU A 227 6.41 3.85 -5.79
CA GLU A 227 7.36 2.84 -6.25
C GLU A 227 6.92 1.42 -5.90
N VAL A 228 6.04 1.24 -4.92
CA VAL A 228 5.62 -0.07 -4.42
C VAL A 228 4.11 -0.15 -4.26
N ILE A 229 3.55 -1.25 -4.73
CA ILE A 229 2.19 -1.65 -4.36
C ILE A 229 2.27 -2.85 -3.42
N ALA A 230 1.67 -2.72 -2.25
CA ALA A 230 1.55 -3.79 -1.26
C ALA A 230 0.12 -4.32 -1.22
N GLY A 231 -0.02 -5.64 -1.26
CA GLY A 231 -1.26 -6.39 -1.22
C GLY A 231 -1.96 -6.37 0.13
N SER A 232 -3.06 -7.12 0.17
CA SER A 232 -3.86 -7.45 1.31
C SER A 232 -3.29 -8.66 2.08
N LYS A 233 -4.16 -9.33 2.84
CA LYS A 233 -3.84 -10.60 3.53
C LYS A 233 -4.45 -11.81 2.83
N TYR A 234 -4.86 -11.61 1.58
CA TYR A 234 -5.58 -12.57 0.76
C TYR A 234 -4.88 -12.66 -0.59
N ASN A 235 -5.26 -13.68 -1.37
CA ASN A 235 -4.66 -13.94 -2.68
C ASN A 235 -4.89 -12.80 -3.68
N ASP A 236 -3.91 -11.94 -3.83
CA ASP A 236 -3.96 -10.75 -4.65
C ASP A 236 -3.49 -10.99 -6.08
N THR A 237 -3.79 -10.05 -6.96
CA THR A 237 -3.32 -10.08 -8.36
C THR A 237 -2.83 -8.71 -8.80
N PHE A 238 -1.58 -8.63 -9.23
CA PHE A 238 -0.95 -7.40 -9.71
C PHE A 238 -0.64 -7.51 -11.20
N VAL A 239 -1.25 -6.66 -12.02
CA VAL A 239 -0.84 -6.49 -13.42
C VAL A 239 0.10 -5.29 -13.47
N VAL A 240 1.39 -5.59 -13.66
CA VAL A 240 2.48 -4.63 -13.45
C VAL A 240 2.82 -3.88 -14.74
N ASP A 241 3.29 -2.64 -14.58
CA ASP A 241 3.94 -1.88 -15.65
C ASP A 241 5.20 -1.15 -15.13
N SER A 242 5.88 -0.43 -16.01
CA SER A 242 7.17 0.21 -15.72
C SER A 242 7.13 1.38 -14.71
N ARG A 243 5.98 1.72 -14.12
CA ARG A 243 5.88 2.85 -13.17
C ARG A 243 6.28 2.48 -11.75
N ILE A 244 6.20 1.21 -11.39
CA ILE A 244 6.59 0.72 -10.06
C ILE A 244 7.97 0.05 -10.12
N SER A 245 8.61 -0.07 -8.96
CA SER A 245 9.85 -0.83 -8.78
C SER A 245 9.71 -1.96 -7.77
N GLY A 246 8.52 -2.17 -7.20
CA GLY A 246 8.28 -3.29 -6.31
C GLY A 246 6.82 -3.69 -6.18
N VAL A 247 6.61 -4.99 -6.00
CA VAL A 247 5.36 -5.57 -5.54
C VAL A 247 5.64 -6.30 -4.23
N ASP A 248 4.80 -6.08 -3.25
CA ASP A 248 4.73 -6.87 -2.02
C ASP A 248 3.37 -7.57 -1.99
N GLY A 249 3.31 -8.89 -2.15
CA GLY A 249 2.03 -9.61 -2.14
C GLY A 249 1.38 -9.66 -0.75
N GLY A 250 2.16 -9.49 0.33
CA GLY A 250 1.64 -9.57 1.68
C GLY A 250 1.49 -11.01 2.17
N GLU A 251 0.33 -11.31 2.78
CA GLU A 251 -0.02 -12.69 3.13
C GLU A 251 -1.00 -13.22 2.08
N GLY A 252 -0.89 -14.50 1.73
CA GLY A 252 -1.81 -15.08 0.75
C GLY A 252 -1.08 -15.98 -0.21
N PHE A 253 -1.72 -16.24 -1.34
CA PHE A 253 -1.09 -16.80 -2.52
C PHE A 253 -1.23 -15.77 -3.64
N ASP A 254 -0.17 -15.00 -3.86
CA ASP A 254 -0.25 -13.77 -4.61
C ASP A 254 0.30 -13.95 -6.03
N THR A 255 -0.37 -13.30 -6.99
CA THR A 255 -0.06 -13.42 -8.42
C THR A 255 0.46 -12.11 -8.98
N VAL A 256 1.59 -12.14 -9.68
CA VAL A 256 2.05 -11.05 -10.54
C VAL A 256 1.91 -11.45 -12.00
N ASP A 257 1.20 -10.63 -12.77
CA ASP A 257 0.81 -10.91 -14.15
C ASP A 257 1.54 -9.97 -15.13
N TYR A 258 2.40 -10.55 -15.95
CA TYR A 258 3.14 -9.90 -17.04
C TYR A 258 2.61 -10.26 -18.43
N SER A 259 1.42 -10.86 -18.55
CA SER A 259 0.83 -11.31 -19.83
C SER A 259 0.64 -10.20 -20.86
N THR A 260 0.60 -8.95 -20.41
CA THR A 260 0.48 -7.76 -21.27
C THR A 260 1.82 -7.09 -21.58
N SER A 261 2.93 -7.64 -21.10
CA SER A 261 4.27 -7.13 -21.37
C SER A 261 4.58 -7.21 -22.85
N ALA A 262 5.15 -6.12 -23.38
CA ALA A 262 5.49 -5.99 -24.80
C ALA A 262 6.86 -6.62 -25.16
N ALA A 263 7.50 -7.25 -24.19
CA ALA A 263 8.74 -8.01 -24.35
C ALA A 263 8.85 -9.08 -23.26
N ALA A 264 9.79 -10.00 -23.45
CA ALA A 264 10.12 -11.03 -22.47
C ALA A 264 10.49 -10.46 -21.09
N VAL A 265 10.13 -11.19 -20.05
CA VAL A 265 10.43 -10.91 -18.66
C VAL A 265 11.35 -11.98 -18.08
N ASN A 266 12.26 -11.55 -17.21
CA ASN A 266 13.11 -12.44 -16.43
C ASN A 266 12.84 -12.20 -14.96
N ILE A 267 12.28 -13.20 -14.30
CA ILE A 267 11.72 -13.12 -12.97
C ILE A 267 12.46 -14.06 -12.03
N ASP A 268 12.67 -13.58 -10.82
CA ASP A 268 13.35 -14.29 -9.76
C ASP A 268 12.49 -14.24 -8.50
N ILE A 269 12.00 -15.40 -8.05
CA ILE A 269 11.27 -15.54 -6.79
C ILE A 269 12.19 -16.20 -5.75
N ARG A 270 12.34 -15.54 -4.61
CA ARG A 270 13.19 -15.98 -3.48
C ARG A 270 12.51 -15.68 -2.14
N PRO A 271 12.96 -16.29 -1.03
CA PRO A 271 12.56 -15.85 0.29
C PRO A 271 12.86 -14.36 0.52
N GLY A 272 11.87 -13.61 1.01
CA GLY A 272 11.97 -12.15 1.16
C GLY A 272 11.81 -11.44 -0.18
N THR A 273 12.62 -10.40 -0.41
CA THR A 273 12.59 -9.63 -1.65
C THR A 273 13.51 -10.27 -2.69
N GLY A 274 12.94 -10.68 -3.82
CA GLY A 274 13.65 -11.23 -4.98
C GLY A 274 14.58 -10.21 -5.65
N LEU A 275 15.40 -10.69 -6.58
CA LEU A 275 16.20 -9.80 -7.41
C LEU A 275 15.30 -8.95 -8.33
N ALA A 276 15.79 -7.79 -8.72
CA ALA A 276 15.10 -6.95 -9.69
C ALA A 276 14.97 -7.70 -11.03
N GLY A 277 13.75 -7.74 -11.56
CA GLY A 277 13.46 -8.34 -12.85
C GLY A 277 14.19 -7.63 -14.00
N VAL A 278 14.32 -8.34 -15.11
CA VAL A 278 15.04 -7.85 -16.30
C VAL A 278 14.17 -8.03 -17.53
N GLY A 279 14.04 -6.98 -18.35
CA GLY A 279 13.26 -7.02 -19.58
C GLY A 279 11.76 -6.76 -19.37
N GLY A 280 11.14 -6.26 -20.44
CA GLY A 280 9.70 -5.97 -20.47
C GLY A 280 9.25 -5.08 -19.31
N ASP A 281 8.05 -5.36 -18.80
CA ASP A 281 7.48 -4.68 -17.63
C ASP A 281 8.12 -5.12 -16.30
N SER A 282 8.91 -6.19 -16.29
CA SER A 282 9.63 -6.63 -15.08
C SER A 282 10.90 -5.81 -14.79
N GLN A 283 11.32 -4.96 -15.72
CA GLN A 283 12.60 -4.27 -15.64
C GLN A 283 12.71 -3.42 -14.37
N GLY A 284 13.59 -3.84 -13.45
CA GLY A 284 13.81 -3.13 -12.18
C GLY A 284 12.80 -3.44 -11.08
N VAL A 285 11.78 -4.27 -11.35
CA VAL A 285 10.73 -4.61 -10.38
C VAL A 285 11.21 -5.73 -9.46
N THR A 286 11.16 -5.51 -8.15
CA THR A 286 11.41 -6.55 -7.14
C THR A 286 10.11 -7.16 -6.62
N LEU A 287 10.08 -8.47 -6.42
CA LEU A 287 8.91 -9.17 -5.88
C LEU A 287 9.18 -9.61 -4.42
N THR A 288 8.27 -9.31 -3.51
CA THR A 288 8.27 -9.81 -2.12
C THR A 288 6.94 -10.50 -1.86
N GLY A 289 6.96 -11.69 -1.23
CA GLY A 289 5.72 -12.41 -0.89
C GLY A 289 4.84 -12.71 -2.11
N VAL A 290 5.44 -13.15 -3.22
CA VAL A 290 4.71 -13.53 -4.44
C VAL A 290 4.95 -15.00 -4.73
N GLU A 291 3.88 -15.77 -4.87
CA GLU A 291 3.95 -17.21 -5.11
C GLU A 291 3.66 -17.60 -6.55
N LYS A 292 2.94 -16.75 -7.31
CA LYS A 292 2.63 -17.00 -8.72
C LYS A 292 3.09 -15.86 -9.61
N VAL A 293 3.68 -16.22 -10.74
CA VAL A 293 3.97 -15.29 -11.84
C VAL A 293 3.38 -15.82 -13.13
N ILE A 294 2.72 -14.94 -13.88
CA ILE A 294 2.27 -15.17 -15.25
C ILE A 294 3.22 -14.41 -16.17
N GLY A 295 3.81 -15.12 -17.13
CA GLY A 295 4.70 -14.60 -18.15
C GLY A 295 3.99 -13.79 -19.22
N SER A 296 4.80 -13.25 -20.12
CA SER A 296 4.42 -12.52 -21.31
C SER A 296 4.04 -13.46 -22.47
N ALA A 297 3.95 -12.91 -23.68
CA ALA A 297 3.80 -13.69 -24.92
C ALA A 297 5.13 -13.92 -25.64
N PHE A 298 6.25 -13.74 -24.93
CA PHE A 298 7.62 -13.83 -25.43
C PHE A 298 8.42 -14.77 -24.54
N ASN A 299 9.57 -15.20 -25.05
CA ASN A 299 10.50 -16.12 -24.38
C ASN A 299 11.00 -15.59 -23.03
N ASP A 300 10.32 -15.98 -21.97
CA ASP A 300 10.56 -15.57 -20.61
C ASP A 300 11.60 -16.44 -19.92
N THR A 301 12.03 -15.99 -18.75
CA THR A 301 12.90 -16.78 -17.88
C THR A 301 12.43 -16.67 -16.45
N PHE A 302 12.20 -17.80 -15.81
CA PHE A 302 11.76 -17.88 -14.42
C PHE A 302 12.81 -18.58 -13.58
N THR A 303 13.21 -17.96 -12.47
CA THR A 303 14.20 -18.50 -11.54
C THR A 303 13.63 -18.56 -10.14
N THR A 304 13.75 -19.74 -9.53
CA THR A 304 13.39 -19.92 -8.11
C THR A 304 14.63 -20.21 -7.29
N GLU A 305 14.71 -19.63 -6.09
CA GLU A 305 15.68 -20.09 -5.09
C GLU A 305 15.29 -21.47 -4.53
N ALA A 306 16.28 -22.19 -4.02
CA ALA A 306 16.06 -23.53 -3.48
C ALA A 306 15.16 -23.47 -2.23
N SER A 307 14.18 -24.38 -2.13
CA SER A 307 13.26 -24.53 -0.98
C SER A 307 12.06 -23.58 -0.92
N LEU A 308 11.75 -22.88 -2.00
CA LEU A 308 10.53 -22.07 -2.11
C LEU A 308 9.42 -22.79 -2.90
N PHE A 309 8.17 -22.45 -2.60
CA PHE A 309 7.03 -22.79 -3.45
C PHE A 309 6.80 -21.64 -4.43
N ALA A 310 6.72 -21.96 -5.72
CA ALA A 310 6.43 -20.99 -6.77
C ALA A 310 5.57 -21.64 -7.85
N THR A 311 4.71 -20.86 -8.49
CA THR A 311 3.97 -21.26 -9.68
C THR A 311 4.35 -20.31 -10.81
N TYR A 312 4.86 -20.87 -11.90
CA TYR A 312 5.12 -20.11 -13.11
C TYR A 312 4.17 -20.57 -14.21
N ASP A 313 3.49 -19.61 -14.82
CA ASP A 313 2.62 -19.79 -15.99
C ASP A 313 3.28 -19.02 -17.13
N GLY A 314 3.99 -19.70 -18.04
CA GLY A 314 4.86 -19.06 -19.03
C GLY A 314 4.12 -18.20 -20.03
N GLY A 315 2.92 -18.64 -20.40
CA GLY A 315 2.11 -17.97 -21.41
C GLY A 315 2.43 -18.50 -22.79
N ALA A 316 3.00 -17.65 -23.65
CA ALA A 316 3.44 -18.05 -24.98
C ALA A 316 4.87 -17.57 -25.20
N GLY A 317 5.57 -18.16 -26.17
CA GLY A 317 7.01 -17.98 -26.31
C GLY A 317 7.74 -19.28 -25.94
N ASP A 318 9.03 -19.33 -26.22
CA ASP A 318 9.88 -20.44 -25.78
C ASP A 318 10.50 -20.08 -24.43
N ASP A 319 9.91 -20.57 -23.35
CA ASP A 319 10.21 -20.14 -21.98
C ASP A 319 11.25 -21.06 -21.30
N ILE A 320 11.98 -20.49 -20.33
CA ILE A 320 12.98 -21.23 -19.55
C ILE A 320 12.67 -21.16 -18.06
N TYR A 321 12.53 -22.33 -17.43
CA TYR A 321 12.25 -22.49 -16.00
C TYR A 321 13.44 -23.07 -15.26
N TYR A 322 14.07 -22.30 -14.38
CA TYR A 322 15.08 -22.81 -13.45
C TYR A 322 14.43 -23.27 -12.15
N VAL A 323 14.19 -24.58 -12.06
CA VAL A 323 13.56 -25.26 -10.94
C VAL A 323 14.63 -25.83 -10.01
N ASN A 324 15.00 -25.07 -8.98
CA ASN A 324 16.05 -25.42 -8.03
C ASN A 324 15.53 -26.06 -6.72
N GLY A 325 14.25 -26.41 -6.65
CA GLY A 325 13.63 -27.02 -5.47
C GLY A 325 12.33 -27.78 -5.82
N GLY A 326 11.88 -28.66 -4.93
CA GLY A 326 10.71 -29.52 -5.16
C GLY A 326 9.34 -28.84 -5.04
N GLY A 327 9.29 -27.54 -4.75
CA GLY A 327 8.05 -26.78 -4.55
C GLY A 327 7.56 -25.99 -5.77
N VAL A 328 8.23 -26.08 -6.91
CA VAL A 328 7.89 -25.30 -8.10
C VAL A 328 6.87 -26.04 -8.97
N THR A 329 5.80 -25.35 -9.35
CA THR A 329 4.82 -25.79 -10.34
C THR A 329 5.01 -25.00 -11.62
N VAL A 330 5.12 -25.68 -12.75
CA VAL A 330 5.17 -25.09 -14.08
C VAL A 330 3.83 -25.33 -14.76
N ILE A 331 3.28 -24.29 -15.38
CA ILE A 331 2.03 -24.31 -16.14
C ILE A 331 2.34 -23.82 -17.54
N GLU A 332 1.99 -24.62 -18.54
CA GLU A 332 2.16 -24.27 -19.95
C GLU A 332 0.89 -24.46 -20.76
N GLN A 333 0.70 -23.56 -21.73
CA GLN A 333 -0.43 -23.62 -22.65
C GLN A 333 -0.13 -24.55 -23.83
N ALA A 334 -1.15 -25.22 -24.34
CA ALA A 334 -0.99 -26.02 -25.55
C ALA A 334 -0.60 -25.11 -26.73
N GLY A 335 0.59 -25.32 -27.30
CA GLY A 335 1.14 -24.46 -28.34
C GLY A 335 1.68 -23.11 -27.82
N GLY A 336 2.05 -23.04 -26.55
CA GLY A 336 2.74 -21.90 -25.92
C GLY A 336 4.08 -21.62 -26.59
N GLY A 337 4.87 -22.66 -26.85
CA GLY A 337 6.11 -22.57 -27.59
C GLY A 337 6.87 -23.89 -27.50
N ASN A 338 8.19 -23.81 -27.37
CA ASN A 338 9.07 -24.94 -27.09
C ASN A 338 9.84 -24.68 -25.78
N ASP A 339 9.29 -25.18 -24.69
CA ASP A 339 9.63 -24.75 -23.35
C ASP A 339 10.67 -25.67 -22.68
N GLU A 340 11.53 -25.09 -21.85
CA GLU A 340 12.62 -25.81 -21.19
C GLU A 340 12.61 -25.66 -19.67
N VAL A 341 12.45 -26.79 -18.97
CA VAL A 341 12.73 -26.89 -17.54
C VAL A 341 14.17 -27.31 -17.29
N ARG A 342 14.90 -26.49 -16.55
CA ARG A 342 16.26 -26.74 -16.07
C ARG A 342 16.24 -27.02 -14.58
N VAL A 343 16.74 -28.20 -14.20
CA VAL A 343 16.73 -28.67 -12.81
C VAL A 343 18.14 -28.97 -12.33
N THR A 344 18.39 -28.71 -11.05
CA THR A 344 19.61 -29.13 -10.34
C THR A 344 19.33 -30.24 -9.31
N TRP A 345 18.05 -30.47 -9.01
CA TRP A 345 17.62 -31.49 -8.08
C TRP A 345 17.65 -32.89 -8.72
N LYS A 346 17.79 -33.92 -7.87
CA LYS A 346 18.03 -35.32 -8.29
C LYS A 346 16.87 -35.95 -9.08
N ASP A 347 15.69 -35.35 -9.04
CA ASP A 347 14.49 -35.84 -9.72
C ASP A 347 13.61 -34.68 -10.21
N HIS A 348 12.92 -34.89 -11.34
CA HIS A 348 11.88 -33.98 -11.83
C HIS A 348 10.96 -34.65 -12.85
N THR A 349 9.66 -34.32 -12.80
CA THR A 349 8.66 -34.73 -13.79
C THR A 349 8.17 -33.48 -14.52
N LEU A 350 8.25 -33.48 -15.85
CA LEU A 350 7.74 -32.37 -16.66
C LEU A 350 6.23 -32.19 -16.48
N ALA A 351 5.82 -30.92 -16.38
CA ALA A 351 4.42 -30.56 -16.54
C ALA A 351 3.93 -30.89 -17.96
N ALA A 352 2.61 -30.97 -18.15
CA ALA A 352 2.04 -31.11 -19.48
C ALA A 352 2.44 -29.91 -20.37
N ASN A 353 2.55 -30.17 -21.68
CA ASN A 353 2.92 -29.17 -22.70
C ASN A 353 4.33 -28.57 -22.59
N VAL A 354 5.22 -29.14 -21.75
CA VAL A 354 6.64 -28.75 -21.74
C VAL A 354 7.43 -29.75 -22.58
N GLU A 355 8.27 -29.27 -23.50
CA GLU A 355 9.00 -30.11 -24.45
C GLU A 355 10.36 -30.58 -23.92
N ARG A 356 11.06 -29.79 -23.09
CA ARG A 356 12.46 -30.03 -22.75
C ARG A 356 12.73 -30.10 -21.26
N LEU A 357 13.43 -31.14 -20.83
CA LEU A 357 13.98 -31.30 -19.48
C LEU A 357 15.49 -31.38 -19.53
N THR A 358 16.18 -30.47 -18.86
CA THR A 358 17.65 -30.45 -18.79
C THR A 358 18.12 -30.51 -17.35
N TYR A 359 18.84 -31.58 -16.99
CA TYR A 359 19.54 -31.64 -15.71
C TYR A 359 20.88 -30.91 -15.80
N THR A 360 21.09 -29.97 -14.88
CA THR A 360 22.29 -29.13 -14.79
C THR A 360 23.10 -29.38 -13.52
N GLY A 361 22.64 -30.32 -12.68
CA GLY A 361 23.39 -30.77 -11.51
C GLY A 361 24.54 -31.71 -11.87
N THR A 362 25.27 -32.16 -10.86
CA THR A 362 26.48 -33.00 -11.01
C THR A 362 26.29 -34.44 -10.58
N GLY A 363 25.15 -34.78 -9.97
CA GLY A 363 24.84 -36.11 -9.45
C GLY A 363 24.13 -37.01 -10.47
N SER A 364 23.63 -38.15 -9.99
CA SER A 364 22.65 -38.96 -10.72
C SER A 364 21.29 -38.26 -10.72
N PHE A 365 20.60 -38.32 -11.85
CA PHE A 365 19.31 -37.72 -12.09
C PHE A 365 18.25 -38.74 -12.49
N THR A 366 17.01 -38.52 -12.05
CA THR A 366 15.84 -39.24 -12.57
C THR A 366 14.86 -38.24 -13.17
N GLY A 367 14.71 -38.25 -14.49
CA GLY A 367 13.82 -37.36 -15.21
C GLY A 367 12.63 -38.10 -15.80
N TRP A 368 11.43 -37.55 -15.66
CA TRP A 368 10.24 -38.02 -16.35
C TRP A 368 9.73 -36.93 -17.30
N GLY A 369 9.46 -37.31 -18.53
CA GLY A 369 8.73 -36.52 -19.51
C GLY A 369 7.22 -36.58 -19.24
N ASN A 370 6.44 -36.30 -20.28
CA ASN A 370 4.99 -36.19 -20.25
C ASN A 370 4.38 -36.95 -21.45
N ALA A 371 3.23 -36.52 -21.96
CA ALA A 371 2.52 -37.23 -23.03
C ALA A 371 2.92 -36.80 -24.45
N ILE A 372 3.71 -35.73 -24.61
CA ILE A 372 4.18 -35.20 -25.89
C ILE A 372 5.64 -35.58 -26.16
N ASP A 373 6.13 -35.32 -27.37
CA ASP A 373 7.52 -35.62 -27.75
C ASP A 373 8.49 -34.79 -26.90
N ASN A 374 9.24 -35.43 -25.98
CA ASN A 374 10.16 -34.71 -25.11
C ASN A 374 11.63 -34.84 -25.52
N ILE A 375 12.44 -33.83 -25.19
CA ILE A 375 13.91 -33.91 -25.18
C ILE A 375 14.37 -33.91 -23.73
N ILE A 376 14.92 -35.03 -23.26
CA ILE A 376 15.38 -35.19 -21.88
C ILE A 376 16.91 -35.33 -21.86
N THR A 377 17.57 -34.39 -21.20
CA THR A 377 19.03 -34.29 -21.09
C THR A 377 19.46 -34.55 -19.64
N GLY A 378 20.22 -35.63 -19.43
CA GLY A 378 20.92 -35.96 -18.20
C GLY A 378 22.23 -35.18 -18.00
N GLY A 379 22.95 -35.50 -16.94
CA GLY A 379 24.21 -34.88 -16.53
C GLY A 379 25.42 -35.81 -16.72
N ASN A 380 26.35 -35.75 -15.76
CA ASN A 380 27.53 -36.64 -15.75
C ASN A 380 27.35 -37.88 -14.86
N GLY A 381 26.21 -37.98 -14.15
CA GLY A 381 25.89 -39.06 -13.24
C GLY A 381 25.37 -40.30 -13.96
N ASN A 382 24.96 -41.32 -13.21
CA ASN A 382 24.22 -42.43 -13.81
C ASN A 382 22.75 -42.05 -13.82
N ASP A 383 22.19 -41.76 -14.99
CA ASP A 383 20.87 -41.15 -15.07
C ASP A 383 19.76 -42.14 -15.49
N LEU A 384 18.55 -41.88 -15.01
CA LEU A 384 17.34 -42.63 -15.36
C LEU A 384 16.37 -41.68 -16.06
N LEU A 385 16.18 -41.85 -17.36
CA LEU A 385 15.37 -40.95 -18.18
C LEU A 385 14.13 -41.68 -18.70
N TYR A 386 12.96 -41.20 -18.32
CA TYR A 386 11.67 -41.75 -18.72
C TYR A 386 10.98 -40.76 -19.67
N GLY A 387 10.71 -41.15 -20.91
CA GLY A 387 10.11 -40.26 -21.91
C GLY A 387 8.61 -40.05 -21.69
N GLY A 388 7.90 -41.12 -21.36
CA GLY A 388 6.43 -41.09 -21.25
C GLY A 388 5.78 -41.46 -22.58
N GLY A 389 4.84 -40.65 -23.05
CA GLY A 389 4.23 -40.78 -24.38
C GLY A 389 5.04 -40.02 -25.44
N GLY A 390 4.62 -40.11 -26.71
CA GLY A 390 5.28 -39.37 -27.78
C GLY A 390 6.55 -40.04 -28.33
N ALA A 391 7.26 -39.30 -29.17
CA ALA A 391 8.50 -39.68 -29.83
C ALA A 391 9.70 -38.97 -29.19
N ASP A 392 10.17 -39.52 -28.07
CA ASP A 392 11.17 -38.87 -27.22
C ASP A 392 12.61 -38.96 -27.74
N GLN A 393 13.42 -37.97 -27.35
CA GLN A 393 14.87 -37.92 -27.52
C GLN A 393 15.57 -37.88 -26.17
N PHE A 394 16.56 -38.75 -25.98
CA PHE A 394 17.33 -38.82 -24.75
C PHE A 394 18.80 -38.47 -24.98
N ILE A 395 19.34 -37.61 -24.13
CA ILE A 395 20.74 -37.24 -24.09
C ILE A 395 21.25 -37.60 -22.69
N GLY A 396 21.77 -38.81 -22.50
CA GLY A 396 22.21 -39.31 -21.18
C GLY A 396 23.35 -38.50 -20.57
N GLY A 397 24.33 -38.11 -21.40
CA GLY A 397 25.51 -37.37 -20.94
C GLY A 397 26.67 -38.31 -20.61
N GLY A 398 27.30 -38.12 -19.44
CA GLY A 398 28.33 -39.02 -18.93
C GLY A 398 27.74 -40.10 -18.02
N GLY A 399 28.53 -41.10 -17.61
CA GLY A 399 28.06 -42.15 -16.70
C GLY A 399 27.39 -43.33 -17.41
N LEU A 400 26.70 -44.16 -16.63
CA LEU A 400 25.89 -45.28 -17.13
C LEU A 400 24.41 -44.91 -17.07
N ASP A 401 23.86 -44.55 -18.22
CA ASP A 401 22.49 -44.06 -18.32
C ASP A 401 21.51 -45.15 -18.73
N THR A 402 20.29 -45.05 -18.21
CA THR A 402 19.17 -45.93 -18.53
C THR A 402 18.02 -45.08 -19.06
N VAL A 403 17.51 -45.44 -20.23
CA VAL A 403 16.35 -44.76 -20.85
C VAL A 403 15.15 -45.71 -20.90
N SER A 404 13.95 -45.18 -20.70
CA SER A 404 12.70 -45.93 -20.77
C SER A 404 11.61 -45.10 -21.47
N TYR A 405 10.84 -45.77 -22.32
CA TYR A 405 9.63 -45.22 -22.94
C TYR A 405 8.35 -45.67 -22.21
N VAL A 406 8.50 -46.37 -21.09
CA VAL A 406 7.38 -46.77 -20.25
C VAL A 406 7.34 -45.79 -19.09
N ASP A 407 6.24 -45.03 -18.99
CA ASP A 407 5.94 -44.25 -17.79
C ASP A 407 5.93 -45.23 -16.61
N SER A 408 6.78 -44.98 -15.61
CA SER A 408 6.77 -45.81 -14.43
C SER A 408 5.46 -45.52 -13.67
N ALA A 409 4.38 -46.20 -14.05
CA ALA A 409 3.17 -46.34 -13.23
C ALA A 409 3.45 -47.15 -11.94
N VAL A 410 4.65 -47.04 -11.37
CA VAL A 410 5.12 -47.68 -10.14
C VAL A 410 6.11 -46.70 -9.49
N ALA A 411 5.63 -45.77 -8.66
CA ALA A 411 5.81 -45.92 -7.22
C ALA A 411 4.75 -45.15 -6.40
N SER A 412 3.47 -45.46 -6.57
CA SER A 412 2.55 -45.44 -5.41
C SER A 412 2.62 -46.80 -4.71
N ALA A 413 3.70 -47.05 -3.97
CA ALA A 413 3.81 -48.21 -3.10
C ALA A 413 4.47 -47.79 -1.78
N SER A 414 3.58 -47.50 -0.81
CA SER A 414 3.74 -47.55 0.66
C SER A 414 5.16 -47.51 1.24
N THR A 415 5.43 -46.50 2.09
CA THR A 415 5.29 -46.61 3.56
C THR A 415 5.13 -45.22 4.15
#